data_AF-F2U416-F1
#
_entry.id   AF-F2U416-F1
#
_cell.length_a   1.000
_cell.length_b   1.000
_cell.length_c   1.000
_cell.angle_alpha   90.00
_cell.angle_beta   90.00
_cell.angle_gamma   90.00
#
_symmetry.space_group_name_H-M   'P 1'
#
loop_
_entity.id
_entity.type
_entity.pdbx_description
1 polymer ?
#
loop_
_entity_poly.entity_id
_entity_poly.type
_entity_poly.pdbx_seq_one_letter_code
_entity_poly.pdbx_strand_id
1 'polypeptide(L)'
;MAAGRVLVAAGVVLLALAVAADASTTFPLFKQCDKRWGNDTMGVPGPGEQATVCREGCAMSCLAMALNGLDITLPNGNGTGKGTPANPGTLNKWLKDHQLYTCAAGDCNNLVLNAVEAFTNHLELISEGFPQTRKEVEAGIASTSYIYLAHVRDGTHFVLLTGVAKDGRFKVNDPGFNQDTYAWTDIVDMIVYRVVPPAQRAQQRTPLAYPLFKQCNASWGSDVMVHETICQVGCLMSSVSMGLRGHSVLVAGTPSNPGVLNAWLRKHGGYNDQDDLNEAALDAINTTSKIWPADGMHTSNDLDPYTIRAFMLQGRSVVVNVMHGRHFVLATGWLYNSSDPILVNDPGFNTTAYSHANDAVGYRIFDFADHWPRN
;
A
#
# COMPACT_ATOMS: atom_id res chain seq x y z
N MET A 1 31.15 61.82 -32.90
CA MET A 1 30.61 60.47 -32.71
C MET A 1 31.71 59.61 -32.08
N ALA A 2 31.74 59.54 -30.74
CA ALA A 2 32.69 58.74 -29.99
C ALA A 2 31.89 57.80 -29.09
N ALA A 3 32.05 56.51 -29.31
CA ALA A 3 31.30 55.46 -28.63
C ALA A 3 31.90 55.20 -27.25
N GLY A 4 31.11 55.40 -26.19
CA GLY A 4 31.42 54.97 -24.84
C GLY A 4 31.16 53.47 -24.69
N ARG A 5 32.18 52.70 -24.33
CA ARG A 5 32.05 51.30 -23.90
C ARG A 5 31.89 51.27 -22.38
N VAL A 6 30.71 50.87 -21.91
CA VAL A 6 30.48 50.50 -20.51
C VAL A 6 30.84 49.02 -20.37
N LEU A 7 31.89 48.73 -19.60
CA LEU A 7 32.17 47.36 -19.13
C LEU A 7 31.22 47.05 -17.98
N VAL A 8 30.34 46.07 -18.16
CA VAL A 8 29.57 45.46 -17.06
C VAL A 8 30.35 44.21 -16.62
N ALA A 9 30.96 44.28 -15.44
CA ALA A 9 31.58 43.13 -14.80
C ALA A 9 30.49 42.24 -14.19
N ALA A 10 30.27 41.06 -14.78
CA ALA A 10 29.42 40.03 -14.20
C ALA A 10 30.17 39.34 -13.06
N GLY A 11 29.83 39.69 -11.82
CA GLY A 11 30.28 38.96 -10.63
C GLY A 11 29.53 37.63 -10.54
N VAL A 12 30.23 36.53 -10.79
CA VAL A 12 29.73 35.17 -10.51
C VAL A 12 29.76 34.99 -8.99
N VAL A 13 28.59 35.04 -8.35
CA VAL A 13 28.42 34.61 -6.96
C VAL A 13 28.39 33.09 -6.95
N LEU A 14 29.51 32.46 -6.62
CA LEU A 14 29.55 31.04 -6.28
C LEU A 14 28.86 30.85 -4.92
N LEU A 15 27.59 30.42 -4.94
CA LEU A 15 26.97 29.83 -3.75
C LEU A 15 27.64 28.47 -3.52
N ALA A 16 28.54 28.41 -2.55
CA ALA A 16 28.99 27.14 -1.99
C ALA A 16 27.83 26.51 -1.22
N LEU A 17 27.15 25.54 -1.84
CA LEU A 17 26.23 24.64 -1.15
C LEU A 17 27.08 23.81 -0.17
N ALA A 18 27.01 24.14 1.11
CA ALA A 18 27.50 23.27 2.17
C ALA A 18 26.70 21.97 2.12
N VAL A 19 27.31 20.90 1.64
CA VAL A 19 26.80 19.55 1.82
C VAL A 19 26.90 19.28 3.31
N ALA A 20 25.77 19.34 4.02
CA ALA A 20 25.70 18.88 5.39
C ALA A 20 26.19 17.43 5.41
N ALA A 21 27.16 17.13 6.27
CA ALA A 21 27.54 15.75 6.54
C ALA A 21 26.29 15.06 7.10
N ASP A 22 25.68 14.18 6.29
CA ASP A 22 24.53 13.39 6.70
C ASP A 22 24.91 12.62 7.97
N ALA A 23 24.09 12.75 9.00
CA ALA A 23 24.22 11.92 10.18
C ALA A 23 24.14 10.46 9.72
N SER A 24 25.20 9.68 9.96
CA SER A 24 25.25 8.27 9.60
C SER A 24 24.05 7.55 10.22
N THR A 25 23.07 7.18 9.40
CA THR A 25 21.90 6.40 9.82
C THR A 25 22.38 5.15 10.54
N THR A 26 21.98 4.98 11.79
CA THR A 26 22.38 3.82 12.61
C THR A 26 21.15 2.97 12.86
N PHE A 27 21.17 1.74 12.37
CA PHE A 27 20.08 0.79 12.58
C PHE A 27 20.29 0.04 13.90
N PRO A 28 19.32 0.08 14.84
CA PRO A 28 19.44 -0.72 16.06
C PRO A 28 19.37 -2.20 15.73
N LEU A 29 19.99 -3.04 16.57
CA LEU A 29 19.80 -4.49 16.52
C LEU A 29 18.62 -4.87 17.42
N PHE A 30 17.56 -5.42 16.82
CA PHE A 30 16.45 -6.05 17.55
C PHE A 30 16.48 -7.56 17.32
N LYS A 31 16.52 -8.33 18.42
CA LYS A 31 16.43 -9.79 18.36
C LYS A 31 14.96 -10.23 18.27
N GLN A 32 14.63 -11.11 17.34
CA GLN A 32 13.24 -11.58 17.17
C GLN A 32 12.75 -12.39 18.37
N CYS A 33 13.66 -13.05 19.09
CA CYS A 33 13.38 -13.81 20.31
C CYS A 33 13.56 -13.02 21.62
N ASP A 34 13.58 -11.68 21.58
CA ASP A 34 13.61 -10.87 22.80
C ASP A 34 12.35 -11.11 23.64
N LYS A 35 12.50 -11.27 24.96
CA LYS A 35 11.39 -11.57 25.89
C LYS A 35 10.22 -10.57 25.85
N ARG A 36 10.45 -9.35 25.34
CA ARG A 36 9.43 -8.29 25.24
C ARG A 36 8.36 -8.58 24.17
N TRP A 37 8.69 -9.35 23.13
CA TRP A 37 7.81 -9.59 21.98
C TRP A 37 7.94 -10.98 21.35
N GLY A 38 8.98 -11.75 21.68
CA GLY A 38 9.29 -13.01 21.00
C GLY A 38 8.19 -14.07 21.11
N ASN A 39 7.33 -13.97 22.13
CA ASN A 39 6.17 -14.84 22.33
C ASN A 39 4.89 -14.30 21.68
N ASP A 40 4.92 -13.11 21.09
CA ASP A 40 3.75 -12.51 20.44
C ASP A 40 3.44 -13.30 19.17
N THR A 41 2.19 -13.75 19.02
CA THR A 41 1.70 -14.37 17.79
C THR A 41 1.72 -13.37 16.64
N MET A 42 2.16 -13.80 15.46
CA MET A 42 2.16 -13.04 14.20
C MET A 42 0.98 -13.45 13.31
N GLY A 43 0.83 -12.75 12.19
CA GLY A 43 -0.08 -13.13 11.13
C GLY A 43 -1.53 -12.71 11.31
N VAL A 44 -2.36 -13.11 10.33
CA VAL A 44 -3.83 -12.95 10.36
C VAL A 44 -4.54 -14.26 10.71
N PRO A 45 -5.78 -14.22 11.23
CA PRO A 45 -6.65 -15.39 11.31
C PRO A 45 -6.78 -16.07 9.94
N GLY A 46 -6.53 -17.38 9.88
CA GLY A 46 -6.62 -18.14 8.65
C GLY A 46 -6.46 -19.64 8.87
N PRO A 47 -6.63 -20.46 7.83
CA PRO A 47 -6.51 -21.92 7.92
C PRO A 47 -5.06 -22.40 8.14
N GLY A 48 -4.09 -21.49 8.05
CA GLY A 48 -2.66 -21.75 8.17
C GLY A 48 -2.09 -21.65 9.58
N GLU A 49 -0.80 -21.94 9.72
CA GLU A 49 -0.09 -21.81 10.98
C GLU A 49 0.09 -20.33 11.37
N GLN A 50 -0.20 -20.01 12.63
CA GLN A 50 0.17 -18.75 13.26
C GLN A 50 1.38 -18.98 14.17
N ALA A 51 2.51 -18.40 13.78
CA ALA A 51 3.76 -18.51 14.51
C ALA A 51 3.95 -17.33 15.47
N THR A 52 5.04 -17.35 16.23
CA THR A 52 5.45 -16.22 17.06
C THR A 52 6.51 -15.38 16.38
N VAL A 53 6.73 -14.15 16.86
CA VAL A 53 7.85 -13.31 16.41
C VAL A 53 9.19 -14.04 16.52
N CYS A 54 9.41 -14.82 17.58
CA CYS A 54 10.64 -15.58 17.72
C CYS A 54 10.79 -16.64 16.62
N ARG A 55 9.71 -17.29 16.21
CA ARG A 55 9.76 -18.41 15.27
C ARG A 55 9.92 -17.95 13.81
N GLU A 56 9.19 -16.92 13.38
CA GLU A 56 9.12 -16.53 11.96
C GLU A 56 9.32 -15.01 11.72
N GLY A 57 9.53 -14.22 12.76
CA GLY A 57 9.57 -12.76 12.68
C GLY A 57 10.86 -12.14 12.15
N CYS A 58 11.69 -12.86 11.41
CA CYS A 58 12.99 -12.35 10.94
C CYS A 58 12.83 -11.14 9.99
N ALA A 59 12.04 -11.26 8.92
CA ALA A 59 11.79 -10.17 7.97
C ALA A 59 11.16 -8.94 8.64
N MET A 60 10.11 -9.17 9.45
CA MET A 60 9.42 -8.12 10.20
C MET A 60 10.37 -7.42 11.18
N SER A 61 11.25 -8.17 11.87
CA SER A 61 12.25 -7.57 12.76
C SER A 61 13.26 -6.72 12.00
N CYS A 62 13.71 -7.15 10.82
CA CYS A 62 14.58 -6.36 9.96
C CYS A 62 13.91 -5.07 9.48
N LEU A 63 12.64 -5.15 9.11
CA LEU A 63 11.87 -3.96 8.75
C LEU A 63 11.70 -3.00 9.94
N ALA A 64 11.44 -3.52 11.14
CA ALA A 64 11.36 -2.70 12.35
C ALA A 64 12.69 -1.98 12.64
N MET A 65 13.83 -2.65 12.45
CA MET A 65 15.15 -2.04 12.59
C MET A 65 15.36 -0.92 11.57
N ALA A 66 14.96 -1.13 10.31
CA ALA A 66 15.04 -0.12 9.26
C ALA A 66 14.18 1.11 9.55
N LEU A 67 12.90 0.89 9.89
CA LEU A 67 11.98 1.98 10.26
C LEU A 67 12.51 2.78 11.45
N ASN A 68 13.03 2.11 12.49
CA ASN A 68 13.59 2.78 13.66
C ASN A 68 14.84 3.61 13.31
N GLY A 69 15.78 3.04 12.54
CA GLY A 69 16.99 3.76 12.14
C GLY A 69 16.72 4.96 11.24
N LEU A 70 15.60 4.97 10.51
CA LEU A 70 15.13 6.08 9.68
C LEU A 70 14.24 7.09 10.44
N ASP A 71 14.11 6.95 11.76
CA ASP A 71 13.21 7.75 12.60
C ASP A 71 11.73 7.73 12.13
N ILE A 72 11.32 6.65 11.48
CA ILE A 72 9.94 6.44 11.06
C ILE A 72 9.15 5.84 12.22
N THR A 73 8.10 6.54 12.62
CA THR A 73 7.21 6.10 13.70
C THR A 73 5.92 5.53 13.14
N LEU A 74 5.37 4.54 13.84
CA LEU A 74 4.07 3.95 13.55
C LEU A 74 2.98 4.93 13.97
N PRO A 75 1.96 5.21 13.14
CA PRO A 75 0.86 6.06 13.55
C PRO A 75 0.11 5.48 14.74
N ASN A 76 -0.29 6.35 15.66
CA ASN A 76 -1.20 5.97 16.74
C ASN A 76 -2.62 6.33 16.32
N GLY A 77 -3.53 5.35 16.22
CA GLY A 77 -4.96 5.59 15.97
C GLY A 77 -5.25 6.48 14.75
N ASN A 78 -6.15 7.45 14.90
CA ASN A 78 -6.60 8.40 13.88
C ASN A 78 -5.54 9.43 13.40
N GLY A 79 -4.25 9.16 13.50
CA GLY A 79 -3.18 10.00 12.94
C GLY A 79 -2.86 11.29 13.70
N THR A 80 -3.53 11.59 14.82
CA THR A 80 -3.25 12.78 15.64
C THR A 80 -2.45 12.42 16.90
N GLY A 81 -1.13 12.29 16.77
CA GLY A 81 -0.24 12.04 17.91
C GLY A 81 1.20 11.75 17.46
N LYS A 82 2.17 11.97 18.35
CA LYS A 82 3.56 11.53 18.11
C LYS A 82 3.54 10.01 18.00
N GLY A 83 3.90 9.48 16.82
CA GLY A 83 3.84 8.06 16.53
C GLY A 83 4.70 7.22 17.47
N THR A 84 4.40 5.92 17.52
CA THR A 84 5.15 4.96 18.33
C THR A 84 6.42 4.54 17.58
N PRO A 85 7.62 4.59 18.22
CA PRO A 85 8.84 4.07 17.60
C PRO A 85 8.70 2.61 17.17
N ALA A 86 9.19 2.29 15.96
CA ALA A 86 9.15 0.93 15.46
C ALA A 86 10.12 0.02 16.25
N ASN A 87 9.62 -1.11 16.71
CA ASN A 87 10.37 -2.28 17.17
C ASN A 87 9.55 -3.52 16.80
N PRO A 88 10.07 -4.76 16.94
CA PRO A 88 9.34 -5.94 16.48
C PRO A 88 7.97 -6.10 17.15
N GLY A 89 7.84 -5.76 18.44
CA GLY A 89 6.55 -5.83 19.13
C GLY A 89 5.54 -4.78 18.63
N THR A 90 5.96 -3.52 18.54
CA THR A 90 5.08 -2.43 18.10
C THR A 90 4.70 -2.55 16.63
N LEU A 91 5.64 -2.96 15.76
CA LEU A 91 5.36 -3.21 14.35
C LEU A 91 4.47 -4.44 14.17
N ASN A 92 4.76 -5.56 14.85
CA ASN A 92 3.91 -6.74 14.76
C ASN A 92 2.46 -6.42 15.15
N LYS A 93 2.27 -5.76 16.31
CA LYS A 93 0.94 -5.33 16.75
C LYS A 93 0.26 -4.46 15.69
N TRP A 94 0.96 -3.45 15.17
CA TRP A 94 0.40 -2.56 14.17
C TRP A 94 0.01 -3.31 12.89
N LEU A 95 0.85 -4.22 12.38
CA LEU A 95 0.53 -5.02 11.19
C LEU A 95 -0.70 -5.91 11.42
N LYS A 96 -0.86 -6.50 12.60
CA LYS A 96 -2.05 -7.32 12.93
C LYS A 96 -3.32 -6.50 13.02
N ASP A 97 -3.26 -5.37 13.73
CA ASP A 97 -4.41 -4.49 13.94
C ASP A 97 -4.97 -3.96 12.59
N HIS A 98 -4.15 -3.90 11.54
CA HIS A 98 -4.49 -3.38 10.22
C HIS A 98 -4.54 -4.44 9.10
N GLN A 99 -4.52 -5.73 9.46
CA GLN A 99 -4.59 -6.86 8.50
C GLN A 99 -3.51 -6.82 7.41
N LEU A 100 -2.27 -6.50 7.79
CA LEU A 100 -1.12 -6.34 6.89
C LEU A 100 -0.19 -7.58 6.88
N TYR A 101 -0.76 -8.73 7.23
CA TYR A 101 -0.22 -10.05 6.89
C TYR A 101 -1.15 -10.74 5.89
N THR A 102 -0.61 -11.69 5.15
CA THR A 102 -1.38 -12.50 4.19
C THR A 102 -1.13 -13.99 4.43
N CYS A 103 -2.09 -14.82 4.01
CA CYS A 103 -1.93 -16.27 4.00
C CYS A 103 -1.42 -16.72 2.63
N ALA A 104 -0.24 -17.33 2.60
CA ALA A 104 0.35 -17.95 1.42
C ALA A 104 0.83 -19.36 1.74
N ALA A 105 0.48 -20.33 0.90
CA ALA A 105 0.87 -21.74 1.06
C ALA A 105 0.60 -22.38 2.45
N GLY A 106 -0.42 -21.90 3.17
CA GLY A 106 -0.76 -22.38 4.52
C GLY A 106 0.02 -21.71 5.65
N ASP A 107 0.80 -20.67 5.35
CA ASP A 107 1.43 -19.78 6.31
C ASP A 107 0.74 -18.41 6.29
N CYS A 108 0.18 -18.02 7.44
CA CYS A 108 -0.55 -16.76 7.60
C CYS A 108 0.29 -15.64 8.23
N ASN A 109 1.61 -15.80 8.29
CA ASN A 109 2.57 -14.84 8.86
C ASN A 109 3.33 -14.05 7.78
N ASN A 110 2.95 -14.20 6.50
CA ASN A 110 3.61 -13.53 5.38
C ASN A 110 3.34 -12.02 5.42
N LEU A 111 4.41 -11.22 5.42
CA LEU A 111 4.31 -9.78 5.43
C LEU A 111 3.75 -9.26 4.10
N VAL A 112 2.77 -8.36 4.15
CA VAL A 112 2.43 -7.56 2.98
C VAL A 112 3.58 -6.57 2.75
N LEU A 113 4.45 -6.84 1.79
CA LEU A 113 5.76 -6.17 1.70
C LEU A 113 5.67 -4.65 1.53
N ASN A 114 4.64 -4.16 0.85
CA ASN A 114 4.38 -2.73 0.67
C ASN A 114 3.51 -2.12 1.80
N ALA A 115 3.22 -2.87 2.88
CA ALA A 115 2.41 -2.42 4.01
C ALA A 115 2.87 -1.08 4.60
N VAL A 116 4.18 -0.83 4.61
CA VAL A 116 4.80 0.39 5.13
C VAL A 116 4.30 1.65 4.42
N GLU A 117 3.92 1.51 3.15
CA GLU A 117 3.48 2.61 2.32
C GLU A 117 2.09 3.11 2.70
N ALA A 118 1.33 2.33 3.48
CA ALA A 118 0.05 2.76 4.02
C ALA A 118 0.22 3.93 5.00
N PHE A 119 1.37 4.04 5.66
CA PHE A 119 1.58 5.01 6.73
C PHE A 119 2.80 5.92 6.57
N THR A 120 3.71 5.65 5.63
CA THR A 120 4.85 6.53 5.38
C THR A 120 5.12 6.72 3.89
N ASN A 121 5.55 7.93 3.52
CA ASN A 121 6.14 8.22 2.21
C ASN A 121 7.67 8.25 2.25
N HIS A 122 8.28 7.81 3.34
CA HIS A 122 9.74 7.77 3.49
C HIS A 122 10.35 6.50 2.90
N LEU A 123 9.54 5.44 2.75
CA LEU A 123 9.99 4.12 2.35
C LEU A 123 9.04 3.57 1.29
N GLU A 124 9.58 3.02 0.22
CA GLU A 124 8.82 2.45 -0.89
C GLU A 124 9.40 1.09 -1.27
N LEU A 125 8.55 0.08 -1.41
CA LEU A 125 8.92 -1.24 -1.88
C LEU A 125 9.34 -1.13 -3.34
N ILE A 126 10.53 -1.63 -3.65
CA ILE A 126 11.04 -1.69 -5.02
C ILE A 126 10.85 -3.08 -5.61
N SER A 127 11.26 -4.11 -4.86
CA SER A 127 11.18 -5.49 -5.32
C SER A 127 11.35 -6.48 -4.16
N GLU A 128 10.95 -7.71 -4.43
CA GLU A 128 11.36 -8.93 -3.73
C GLU A 128 12.03 -9.85 -4.76
N GLY A 129 13.21 -10.39 -4.45
CA GLY A 129 13.97 -11.24 -5.37
C GLY A 129 15.37 -10.69 -5.70
N PHE A 130 15.98 -11.23 -6.76
CA PHE A 130 17.37 -10.93 -7.15
C PHE A 130 17.53 -10.10 -8.43
N PRO A 131 17.03 -8.85 -8.52
CA PRO A 131 17.32 -8.01 -9.68
C PRO A 131 18.65 -7.24 -9.55
N GLN A 132 19.40 -7.35 -8.44
CA GLN A 132 20.55 -6.49 -8.14
C GLN A 132 21.90 -7.22 -8.12
N THR A 133 22.92 -6.57 -8.67
CA THR A 133 24.31 -6.97 -8.56
C THR A 133 24.89 -6.58 -7.20
N ARG A 134 25.94 -7.29 -6.77
CA ARG A 134 26.69 -6.95 -5.55
C ARG A 134 27.07 -5.47 -5.49
N LYS A 135 27.55 -4.92 -6.62
CA LYS A 135 28.00 -3.52 -6.70
C LYS A 135 26.86 -2.52 -6.48
N GLU A 136 25.66 -2.83 -6.97
CA GLU A 136 24.46 -2.00 -6.75
C GLU A 136 24.05 -2.01 -5.28
N VAL A 137 24.08 -3.19 -4.64
CA VAL A 137 23.78 -3.33 -3.20
C VAL A 137 24.81 -2.56 -2.35
N GLU A 138 26.10 -2.72 -2.62
CA GLU A 138 27.16 -1.98 -1.93
C GLU A 138 26.98 -0.46 -2.07
N ALA A 139 26.65 0.02 -3.28
CA ALA A 139 26.41 1.43 -3.54
C ALA A 139 25.15 1.94 -2.81
N GLY A 140 24.06 1.18 -2.82
CA GLY A 140 22.80 1.55 -2.16
C GLY A 140 22.91 1.62 -0.64
N ILE A 141 23.69 0.71 -0.03
CA ILE A 141 24.01 0.76 1.40
C ILE A 141 24.87 1.98 1.71
N ALA A 142 25.92 2.23 0.91
CA ALA A 142 26.82 3.35 1.13
C ALA A 142 26.14 4.72 1.02
N SER A 143 25.13 4.83 0.14
CA SER A 143 24.35 6.06 -0.05
C SER A 143 23.12 6.17 0.86
N THR A 144 22.87 5.18 1.72
CA THR A 144 21.66 5.03 2.56
C THR A 144 20.34 5.21 1.81
N SER A 145 20.37 5.07 0.48
CA SER A 145 19.22 5.31 -0.39
C SER A 145 18.33 4.08 -0.52
N TYR A 146 18.83 2.93 -0.08
CA TYR A 146 18.11 1.67 -0.10
C TYR A 146 18.27 0.92 1.22
N ILE A 147 17.20 0.24 1.61
CA ILE A 147 17.17 -0.72 2.71
C ILE A 147 17.09 -2.12 2.09
N TYR A 148 17.90 -3.01 2.64
CA TYR A 148 18.10 -4.35 2.13
C TYR A 148 17.84 -5.38 3.22
N LEU A 149 16.76 -6.15 3.06
CA LEU A 149 16.49 -7.33 3.87
C LEU A 149 16.97 -8.54 3.07
N ALA A 150 18.18 -9.01 3.38
CA ALA A 150 18.80 -10.11 2.67
C ALA A 150 18.29 -11.45 3.21
N HIS A 151 17.89 -12.32 2.30
CA HIS A 151 17.46 -13.67 2.59
C HIS A 151 18.69 -14.59 2.54
N VAL A 152 19.01 -15.22 3.67
CA VAL A 152 20.22 -16.01 3.89
C VAL A 152 19.85 -17.40 4.39
N ARG A 153 20.86 -18.26 4.59
CA ARG A 153 20.69 -19.63 5.11
C ARG A 153 19.73 -20.43 4.23
N ASP A 154 20.06 -20.51 2.94
CA ASP A 154 19.27 -21.24 1.95
C ASP A 154 17.81 -20.73 1.85
N GLY A 155 17.60 -19.43 2.09
CA GLY A 155 16.28 -18.78 1.96
C GLY A 155 15.34 -19.02 3.14
N THR A 156 15.87 -19.32 4.33
CA THR A 156 15.05 -19.58 5.53
C THR A 156 15.09 -18.46 6.56
N HIS A 157 15.89 -17.41 6.34
CA HIS A 157 16.12 -16.37 7.35
C HIS A 157 16.45 -15.02 6.73
N PHE A 158 15.87 -13.94 7.25
CA PHE A 158 16.17 -12.58 6.81
C PHE A 158 17.11 -11.85 7.78
N VAL A 159 18.00 -11.03 7.22
CA VAL A 159 18.88 -10.12 7.94
C VAL A 159 18.87 -8.73 7.32
N LEU A 160 19.06 -7.68 8.13
CA LEU A 160 19.15 -6.31 7.61
C LEU A 160 20.61 -6.03 7.25
N LEU A 161 20.89 -5.67 6.00
CA LEU A 161 22.24 -5.21 5.63
C LEU A 161 22.47 -3.78 6.13
N THR A 162 23.62 -3.55 6.78
CA THR A 162 23.94 -2.26 7.41
C THR A 162 25.28 -1.66 6.95
N GLY A 163 26.05 -2.39 6.14
CA GLY A 163 27.36 -1.94 5.68
C GLY A 163 28.12 -2.99 4.89
N VAL A 164 29.35 -2.64 4.51
CA VAL A 164 30.33 -3.55 3.91
C VAL A 164 31.57 -3.57 4.80
N ALA A 165 32.06 -4.76 5.14
CA ALA A 165 33.28 -4.97 5.91
C ALA A 165 34.52 -4.87 5.00
N LYS A 166 35.70 -4.72 5.62
CA LYS A 166 36.96 -4.52 4.88
C LYS A 166 37.36 -5.73 4.03
N ASP A 167 36.94 -6.92 4.43
CA ASP A 167 37.15 -8.18 3.71
C ASP A 167 36.10 -8.41 2.60
N GLY A 168 35.18 -7.45 2.39
CA GLY A 168 34.15 -7.52 1.38
C GLY A 168 32.91 -8.33 1.79
N ARG A 169 32.78 -8.77 3.05
CA ARG A 169 31.51 -9.33 3.56
C ARG A 169 30.51 -8.20 3.82
N PHE A 170 29.22 -8.49 3.75
CA PHE A 170 28.19 -7.53 4.17
C PHE A 170 28.06 -7.56 5.68
N LYS A 171 28.04 -6.37 6.31
CA LYS A 171 27.67 -6.22 7.72
C LYS A 171 26.16 -6.32 7.85
N VAL A 172 25.70 -6.98 8.90
CA VAL A 172 24.28 -7.22 9.11
C VAL A 172 23.84 -6.99 10.55
N ASN A 173 22.58 -6.64 10.71
CA ASN A 173 21.84 -6.89 11.93
C ASN A 173 21.03 -8.18 11.75
N ASP A 174 21.50 -9.27 12.36
CA ASP A 174 20.82 -10.57 12.32
C ASP A 174 19.89 -10.72 13.54
N PRO A 175 18.55 -10.78 13.34
CA PRO A 175 17.60 -10.84 14.44
C PRO A 175 17.52 -12.22 15.11
N GLY A 176 17.93 -13.29 14.44
CA GLY A 176 17.82 -14.67 14.91
C GLY A 176 19.11 -15.24 15.50
N PHE A 177 20.26 -14.81 14.99
CA PHE A 177 21.56 -15.40 15.31
C PHE A 177 22.58 -14.36 15.76
N ASN A 178 23.62 -14.79 16.47
CA ASN A 178 24.77 -13.94 16.80
C ASN A 178 25.76 -13.91 15.63
N GLN A 179 25.29 -13.41 14.49
CA GLN A 179 26.07 -13.22 13.26
C GLN A 179 26.05 -11.73 12.90
N ASP A 180 27.20 -11.17 12.57
CA ASP A 180 27.36 -9.74 12.23
C ASP A 180 27.77 -9.52 10.78
N THR A 181 28.11 -10.59 10.05
CA THR A 181 28.47 -10.52 8.63
C THR A 181 28.03 -11.74 7.83
N TYR A 182 27.67 -11.55 6.57
CA TYR A 182 27.43 -12.64 5.59
C TYR A 182 28.26 -12.41 4.31
N ALA A 183 28.69 -13.50 3.65
CA ALA A 183 29.26 -13.39 2.32
C ALA A 183 28.16 -13.13 1.29
N TRP A 184 28.50 -12.52 0.16
CA TRP A 184 27.57 -12.37 -0.96
C TRP A 184 26.96 -13.70 -1.42
N THR A 185 27.77 -14.77 -1.40
CA THR A 185 27.34 -16.12 -1.77
C THR A 185 26.33 -16.74 -0.80
N ASP A 186 26.16 -16.16 0.38
CA ASP A 186 25.19 -16.62 1.39
C ASP A 186 23.79 -16.00 1.17
N ILE A 187 23.70 -14.97 0.32
CA ILE A 187 22.47 -14.22 0.05
C ILE A 187 21.77 -14.85 -1.17
N VAL A 188 20.55 -15.34 -0.96
CA VAL A 188 19.75 -16.07 -1.96
C VAL A 188 18.80 -15.14 -2.72
N ASP A 189 18.25 -14.13 -2.04
CA ASP A 189 17.44 -13.03 -2.57
C ASP A 189 17.31 -11.90 -1.53
N MET A 190 16.57 -10.85 -1.88
CA MET A 190 16.42 -9.67 -1.02
C MET A 190 15.04 -9.04 -1.18
N ILE A 191 14.51 -8.49 -0.08
CA ILE A 191 13.47 -7.45 -0.15
C ILE A 191 14.17 -6.10 -0.15
N VAL A 192 13.85 -5.27 -1.14
CA VAL A 192 14.50 -3.98 -1.37
C VAL A 192 13.49 -2.86 -1.21
N TYR A 193 13.81 -1.92 -0.32
CA TYR A 193 13.08 -0.67 -0.20
C TYR A 193 13.94 0.51 -0.60
N ARG A 194 13.35 1.51 -1.25
CA ARG A 194 13.96 2.81 -1.49
C ARG A 194 13.62 3.76 -0.36
N VAL A 195 14.64 4.43 0.18
CA VAL A 195 14.47 5.57 1.06
C VAL A 195 14.16 6.79 0.19
N VAL A 196 12.94 7.32 0.31
CA VAL A 196 12.46 8.42 -0.53
C VAL A 196 13.02 9.75 0.00
N PRO A 197 13.80 10.49 -0.81
CA PRO A 197 14.34 11.79 -0.42
C PRO A 197 13.21 12.79 -0.14
N PRO A 198 13.36 13.71 0.84
CA PRO A 198 12.32 14.69 1.18
C PRO A 198 11.74 15.46 -0.02
N ALA A 199 12.59 15.83 -0.99
CA ALA A 199 12.18 16.55 -2.20
C ALA A 199 11.29 15.72 -3.16
N GLN A 200 11.28 14.39 -3.01
CA GLN A 200 10.51 13.46 -3.84
C GLN A 200 9.30 12.87 -3.10
N ARG A 201 9.12 13.18 -1.81
CA ARG A 201 8.01 12.67 -1.02
C ARG A 201 6.71 13.29 -1.50
N ALA A 202 5.88 12.48 -2.15
CA ALA A 202 4.54 12.89 -2.53
C ALA A 202 3.70 13.20 -1.28
N GLN A 203 2.84 14.20 -1.35
CA GLN A 203 1.91 14.54 -0.26
C GLN A 203 0.69 13.60 -0.22
N GLN A 204 0.38 12.99 -1.37
CA GLN A 204 -0.71 12.05 -1.54
C GLN A 204 -0.25 10.80 -2.28
N ARG A 205 -1.07 9.76 -2.21
CA ARG A 205 -0.85 8.51 -2.93
C ARG A 205 -2.14 8.03 -3.58
N THR A 206 -1.99 7.57 -4.82
CA THR A 206 -3.03 6.91 -5.63
C THR A 206 -2.42 5.62 -6.17
N PRO A 207 -2.62 4.46 -5.51
CA PRO A 207 -1.97 3.21 -5.91
C PRO A 207 -2.38 2.71 -7.29
N LEU A 208 -3.63 2.98 -7.68
CA LEU A 208 -4.15 2.62 -8.99
C LEU A 208 -4.91 3.82 -9.58
N ALA A 209 -4.68 4.07 -10.86
CA ALA A 209 -5.40 5.10 -11.61
C ALA A 209 -6.76 4.56 -12.06
N TYR A 210 -7.85 5.13 -11.52
CA TYR A 210 -9.21 4.83 -11.94
C TYR A 210 -9.76 5.94 -12.83
N PRO A 211 -10.47 5.62 -13.93
CA PRO A 211 -11.22 6.65 -14.65
C PRO A 211 -12.36 7.18 -13.77
N LEU A 212 -12.72 8.44 -13.95
CA LEU A 212 -13.95 8.99 -13.36
C LEU A 212 -15.12 8.72 -14.31
N PHE A 213 -16.13 7.99 -13.84
CA PHE A 213 -17.40 7.82 -14.52
C PHE A 213 -18.52 8.53 -13.75
N LYS A 214 -19.16 9.51 -14.39
CA LYS A 214 -20.34 10.19 -13.84
C LYS A 214 -21.59 9.35 -14.09
N GLN A 215 -22.39 9.10 -13.06
CA GLN A 215 -23.61 8.29 -13.20
C GLN A 215 -24.64 8.95 -14.13
N CYS A 216 -24.65 10.28 -14.21
CA CYS A 216 -25.53 11.07 -15.10
C CYS A 216 -24.90 11.42 -16.45
N ASN A 217 -23.88 10.68 -16.92
CA ASN A 217 -23.33 10.90 -18.26
C ASN A 217 -24.40 10.63 -19.33
N ALA A 218 -24.47 11.46 -20.39
CA ALA A 218 -25.50 11.33 -21.44
C ALA A 218 -25.48 9.98 -22.18
N SER A 219 -24.38 9.24 -22.16
CA SER A 219 -24.24 7.96 -22.87
C SER A 219 -24.94 6.78 -22.19
N TRP A 220 -25.22 6.88 -20.89
CA TRP A 220 -25.82 5.79 -20.10
C TRP A 220 -26.75 6.26 -18.98
N GLY A 221 -26.73 7.53 -18.61
CA GLY A 221 -27.45 8.04 -17.43
C GLY A 221 -28.97 7.84 -17.49
N SER A 222 -29.53 7.72 -18.69
CA SER A 222 -30.94 7.40 -18.92
C SER A 222 -31.26 5.89 -18.95
N ASP A 223 -30.26 5.02 -18.89
CA ASP A 223 -30.47 3.58 -18.90
C ASP A 223 -31.14 3.15 -17.60
N VAL A 224 -32.23 2.39 -17.72
CA VAL A 224 -32.94 1.80 -16.57
C VAL A 224 -32.10 0.65 -16.00
N MET A 225 -32.00 0.59 -14.67
CA MET A 225 -31.45 -0.54 -13.92
C MET A 225 -32.54 -1.60 -13.76
N VAL A 226 -33.51 -1.37 -12.88
CA VAL A 226 -34.74 -2.17 -12.68
C VAL A 226 -35.97 -1.28 -12.81
N HIS A 227 -36.10 -0.26 -11.94
CA HIS A 227 -37.19 0.71 -11.94
C HIS A 227 -36.70 2.13 -12.15
N GLU A 228 -35.49 2.44 -11.68
CA GLU A 228 -34.87 3.76 -11.81
C GLU A 228 -33.71 3.75 -12.81
N THR A 229 -33.29 4.95 -13.22
CA THR A 229 -32.16 5.11 -14.14
C THR A 229 -30.81 5.13 -13.41
N ILE A 230 -29.72 4.86 -14.15
CA ILE A 230 -28.35 4.99 -13.63
C ILE A 230 -28.12 6.38 -13.02
N CYS A 231 -28.66 7.45 -13.61
CA CYS A 231 -28.48 8.79 -13.07
C CYS A 231 -29.15 8.96 -11.69
N GLN A 232 -30.29 8.30 -11.43
CA GLN A 232 -31.03 8.45 -10.18
C GLN A 232 -30.41 7.65 -9.03
N VAL A 233 -30.03 6.38 -9.27
CA VAL A 233 -29.61 5.45 -8.19
C VAL A 233 -28.31 4.70 -8.46
N GLY A 234 -27.66 4.92 -9.62
CA GLY A 234 -26.52 4.12 -10.08
C GLY A 234 -25.16 4.45 -9.46
N CYS A 235 -25.09 5.09 -8.29
CA CYS A 235 -23.84 5.52 -7.67
C CYS A 235 -22.90 4.35 -7.31
N LEU A 236 -23.44 3.28 -6.70
CA LEU A 236 -22.67 2.08 -6.36
C LEU A 236 -22.18 1.37 -7.62
N MET A 237 -23.07 1.09 -8.58
CA MET A 237 -22.71 0.43 -9.83
C MET A 237 -21.69 1.23 -10.64
N SER A 238 -21.81 2.56 -10.69
CA SER A 238 -20.82 3.41 -11.38
C SER A 238 -19.45 3.35 -10.69
N SER A 239 -19.42 3.31 -9.35
CA SER A 239 -18.18 3.14 -8.58
C SER A 239 -17.52 1.79 -8.81
N VAL A 240 -18.30 0.71 -8.84
CA VAL A 240 -17.83 -0.64 -9.19
C VAL A 240 -17.29 -0.68 -10.63
N SER A 241 -17.97 -0.03 -11.59
CA SER A 241 -17.49 0.04 -12.96
C SER A 241 -16.15 0.78 -13.09
N MET A 242 -15.90 1.80 -12.26
CA MET A 242 -14.59 2.47 -12.20
C MET A 242 -13.51 1.50 -11.71
N GLY A 243 -13.80 0.73 -10.66
CA GLY A 243 -12.92 -0.33 -10.14
C GLY A 243 -12.57 -1.37 -11.22
N LEU A 244 -13.58 -2.00 -11.82
CA LEU A 244 -13.41 -2.97 -12.91
C LEU A 244 -12.53 -2.43 -14.04
N ARG A 245 -12.76 -1.17 -14.44
CA ARG A 245 -11.99 -0.53 -15.51
C ARG A 245 -10.54 -0.24 -15.11
N GLY A 246 -10.29 0.20 -13.87
CA GLY A 246 -8.94 0.42 -13.34
C GLY A 246 -8.12 -0.87 -13.29
N HIS A 247 -8.76 -1.98 -12.95
CA HIS A 247 -8.16 -3.32 -12.96
C HIS A 247 -8.18 -4.00 -14.33
N SER A 248 -8.53 -3.27 -15.40
CA SER A 248 -8.58 -3.81 -16.77
C SER A 248 -9.49 -5.04 -16.94
N VAL A 249 -10.48 -5.23 -16.06
CA VAL A 249 -11.47 -6.30 -16.14
C VAL A 249 -12.46 -5.98 -17.26
N LEU A 250 -12.65 -6.96 -18.14
CA LEU A 250 -13.61 -6.88 -19.24
C LEU A 250 -14.95 -7.47 -18.79
N VAL A 251 -16.04 -6.78 -19.12
CA VAL A 251 -17.41 -7.26 -18.93
C VAL A 251 -17.89 -7.78 -20.28
N ALA A 252 -18.07 -9.10 -20.39
CA ALA A 252 -18.39 -9.77 -21.66
C ALA A 252 -17.47 -9.36 -22.82
N GLY A 253 -16.15 -9.33 -22.56
CA GLY A 253 -15.13 -8.96 -23.55
C GLY A 253 -15.01 -7.47 -23.86
N THR A 254 -15.80 -6.61 -23.20
CA THR A 254 -15.80 -5.16 -23.41
C THR A 254 -15.25 -4.44 -22.18
N PRO A 255 -14.41 -3.40 -22.34
CA PRO A 255 -14.03 -2.53 -21.23
C PRO A 255 -15.21 -2.03 -20.41
N SER A 256 -15.12 -2.12 -19.08
CA SER A 256 -16.19 -1.65 -18.20
C SER A 256 -16.42 -0.15 -18.31
N ASN A 257 -17.69 0.23 -18.44
CA ASN A 257 -18.25 1.55 -18.16
C ASN A 257 -19.67 1.34 -17.56
N PRO A 258 -20.33 2.36 -16.99
CA PRO A 258 -21.60 2.15 -16.31
C PRO A 258 -22.70 1.57 -17.22
N GLY A 259 -22.77 1.97 -18.49
CA GLY A 259 -23.74 1.41 -19.44
C GLY A 259 -23.48 -0.07 -19.75
N VAL A 260 -22.22 -0.44 -20.00
CA VAL A 260 -21.81 -1.83 -20.26
C VAL A 260 -22.08 -2.71 -19.03
N LEU A 261 -21.67 -2.26 -17.85
CA LEU A 261 -21.88 -3.01 -16.61
C LEU A 261 -23.38 -3.15 -16.30
N ASN A 262 -24.16 -2.06 -16.42
CA ASN A 262 -25.60 -2.11 -16.21
C ASN A 262 -26.29 -3.11 -17.16
N ALA A 263 -25.99 -3.04 -18.46
CA ALA A 263 -26.56 -3.95 -19.46
C ALA A 263 -26.24 -5.42 -19.17
N TRP A 264 -25.07 -5.70 -18.60
CA TRP A 264 -24.69 -7.04 -18.17
C TRP A 264 -25.43 -7.46 -16.90
N LEU A 265 -25.42 -6.63 -15.85
CA LEU A 265 -26.05 -6.93 -14.55
C LEU A 265 -27.54 -7.26 -14.70
N ARG A 266 -28.27 -6.50 -15.53
CA ARG A 266 -29.70 -6.75 -15.82
C ARG A 266 -29.99 -8.14 -16.38
N LYS A 267 -29.02 -8.78 -17.04
CA LYS A 267 -29.16 -10.11 -17.64
C LYS A 267 -28.67 -11.24 -16.73
N HIS A 268 -28.00 -10.91 -15.63
CA HIS A 268 -27.30 -11.87 -14.77
C HIS A 268 -27.72 -11.79 -13.30
N GLY A 269 -28.93 -11.28 -13.02
CA GLY A 269 -29.42 -11.18 -11.63
C GLY A 269 -28.58 -10.23 -10.78
N GLY A 270 -28.00 -9.21 -11.42
CA GLY A 270 -27.13 -8.23 -10.79
C GLY A 270 -27.84 -7.19 -9.94
N TYR A 271 -29.17 -7.19 -9.90
CA TYR A 271 -29.97 -6.30 -9.08
C TYR A 271 -31.10 -7.04 -8.36
N ASN A 272 -31.51 -6.51 -7.20
CA ASN A 272 -32.78 -6.87 -6.57
C ASN A 272 -33.94 -6.03 -7.16
N ASP A 273 -35.17 -6.23 -6.66
CA ASP A 273 -36.36 -5.48 -7.10
C ASP A 273 -36.36 -3.98 -6.69
N GLN A 274 -35.33 -3.52 -5.97
CA GLN A 274 -35.20 -2.13 -5.46
C GLN A 274 -34.04 -1.38 -6.12
N ASP A 275 -33.56 -1.85 -7.27
CA ASP A 275 -32.39 -1.32 -7.99
C ASP A 275 -31.05 -1.49 -7.24
N ASP A 276 -31.01 -2.17 -6.09
CA ASP A 276 -29.76 -2.40 -5.36
C ASP A 276 -28.91 -3.45 -6.08
N LEU A 277 -27.60 -3.18 -6.14
CA LEU A 277 -26.62 -4.09 -6.70
C LEU A 277 -26.55 -5.37 -5.85
N ASN A 278 -26.69 -6.52 -6.49
CA ASN A 278 -26.30 -7.81 -5.93
C ASN A 278 -24.79 -8.00 -6.19
N GLU A 279 -23.94 -7.65 -5.22
CA GLU A 279 -22.48 -7.63 -5.41
C GLU A 279 -21.91 -9.00 -5.79
N ALA A 280 -22.50 -10.09 -5.26
CA ALA A 280 -22.08 -11.46 -5.56
C ALA A 280 -22.31 -11.85 -7.03
N ALA A 281 -23.19 -11.15 -7.76
CA ALA A 281 -23.37 -11.40 -9.20
C ALA A 281 -22.11 -11.08 -10.00
N LEU A 282 -21.24 -10.19 -9.51
CA LEU A 282 -20.00 -9.81 -10.17
C LEU A 282 -19.02 -10.99 -10.29
N ASP A 283 -19.11 -12.01 -9.44
CA ASP A 283 -18.28 -13.22 -9.54
C ASP A 283 -18.46 -13.93 -10.89
N ALA A 284 -19.60 -13.76 -11.57
CA ALA A 284 -19.80 -14.34 -12.89
C ALA A 284 -19.14 -13.55 -14.03
N ILE A 285 -18.58 -12.36 -13.77
CA ILE A 285 -17.78 -11.60 -14.75
C ILE A 285 -16.40 -12.24 -14.92
N ASN A 286 -15.78 -12.69 -13.83
CA ASN A 286 -14.46 -13.29 -13.83
C ASN A 286 -14.49 -14.73 -13.31
N THR A 287 -14.21 -15.71 -14.18
CA THR A 287 -14.29 -17.12 -13.81
C THR A 287 -13.03 -17.64 -13.11
N THR A 288 -11.93 -16.89 -13.11
CA THR A 288 -10.67 -17.33 -12.48
C THR A 288 -10.56 -16.96 -11.01
N SER A 289 -11.36 -16.00 -10.53
CA SER A 289 -11.35 -15.54 -9.15
C SER A 289 -12.65 -14.86 -8.75
N LYS A 290 -13.02 -14.96 -7.48
CA LYS A 290 -14.12 -14.18 -6.91
C LYS A 290 -13.79 -12.68 -6.95
N ILE A 291 -14.75 -11.88 -7.37
CA ILE A 291 -14.72 -10.42 -7.29
C ILE A 291 -15.32 -9.95 -5.96
N TRP A 292 -16.30 -10.68 -5.44
CA TRP A 292 -16.94 -10.39 -4.17
C TRP A 292 -16.37 -11.28 -3.05
N PRO A 293 -15.45 -10.75 -2.23
CA PRO A 293 -14.82 -11.52 -1.18
C PRO A 293 -15.74 -11.67 0.03
N ALA A 294 -15.40 -12.62 0.92
CA ALA A 294 -16.21 -12.89 2.12
C ALA A 294 -16.26 -11.70 3.09
N ASP A 295 -15.23 -10.86 3.09
CA ASP A 295 -15.13 -9.60 3.83
C ASP A 295 -15.55 -8.37 2.99
N GLY A 296 -16.26 -8.58 1.89
CA GLY A 296 -16.65 -7.49 0.98
C GLY A 296 -17.64 -6.49 1.58
N MET A 297 -18.44 -6.90 2.57
CA MET A 297 -19.55 -6.12 3.13
C MET A 297 -19.20 -5.51 4.48
N HIS A 298 -19.16 -4.18 4.54
CA HIS A 298 -19.05 -3.43 5.78
C HIS A 298 -20.23 -2.45 5.91
N THR A 299 -21.14 -2.70 6.85
CA THR A 299 -22.38 -1.90 7.03
C THR A 299 -22.24 -0.75 8.01
N SER A 300 -21.02 -0.51 8.51
CA SER A 300 -20.67 0.56 9.42
C SER A 300 -19.29 1.12 9.09
N ASN A 301 -18.89 2.23 9.69
CA ASN A 301 -17.51 2.71 9.63
C ASN A 301 -16.62 1.91 10.60
N ASP A 302 -16.38 0.65 10.29
CA ASP A 302 -15.62 -0.31 11.09
C ASP A 302 -14.18 -0.53 10.59
N LEU A 303 -13.85 -0.04 9.39
CA LEU A 303 -12.50 -0.05 8.85
C LEU A 303 -11.77 1.25 9.20
N ASP A 304 -10.61 1.14 9.82
CA ASP A 304 -9.76 2.31 10.04
C ASP A 304 -9.09 2.77 8.71
N PRO A 305 -8.61 4.02 8.64
CA PRO A 305 -8.03 4.58 7.42
C PRO A 305 -6.82 3.82 6.88
N TYR A 306 -6.01 3.17 7.70
CA TYR A 306 -4.83 2.43 7.27
C TYR A 306 -5.19 1.06 6.70
N THR A 307 -6.23 0.41 7.22
CA THR A 307 -6.80 -0.81 6.60
C THR A 307 -7.36 -0.50 5.20
N ILE A 308 -8.04 0.63 5.02
CA ILE A 308 -8.51 1.08 3.70
C ILE A 308 -7.33 1.26 2.72
N ARG A 309 -6.23 1.85 3.18
CA ARG A 309 -5.00 2.01 2.38
C ARG A 309 -4.34 0.68 2.05
N ALA A 310 -4.31 -0.23 3.01
CA ALA A 310 -3.81 -1.58 2.84
C ALA A 310 -4.55 -2.29 1.70
N PHE A 311 -5.89 -2.25 1.72
CA PHE A 311 -6.71 -2.83 0.66
C PHE A 311 -6.37 -2.23 -0.71
N MET A 312 -6.24 -0.91 -0.81
CA MET A 312 -5.84 -0.28 -2.08
C MET A 312 -4.42 -0.67 -2.53
N LEU A 313 -3.47 -0.84 -1.61
CA LEU A 313 -2.11 -1.30 -1.91
C LEU A 313 -2.02 -2.77 -2.34
N GLN A 314 -2.98 -3.58 -1.88
CA GLN A 314 -3.13 -4.98 -2.28
C GLN A 314 -3.90 -5.13 -3.60
N GLY A 315 -4.28 -4.02 -4.25
CA GLY A 315 -5.05 -4.05 -5.50
C GLY A 315 -6.52 -4.38 -5.30
N ARG A 316 -7.08 -4.19 -4.10
CA ARG A 316 -8.52 -4.26 -3.86
C ARG A 316 -9.14 -2.89 -4.15
N SER A 317 -10.32 -2.85 -4.76
CA SER A 317 -11.08 -1.60 -4.84
C SER A 317 -11.95 -1.42 -3.60
N VAL A 318 -11.97 -0.20 -3.07
CA VAL A 318 -12.78 0.16 -1.90
C VAL A 318 -13.81 1.20 -2.33
N VAL A 319 -15.09 0.82 -2.31
CA VAL A 319 -16.21 1.76 -2.48
C VAL A 319 -16.71 2.19 -1.10
N VAL A 320 -16.75 3.49 -0.85
CA VAL A 320 -17.14 4.09 0.43
C VAL A 320 -18.61 4.49 0.35
N ASN A 321 -19.40 4.05 1.33
CA ASN A 321 -20.76 4.54 1.55
C ASN A 321 -20.69 5.83 2.38
N VAL A 322 -21.25 6.91 1.85
CA VAL A 322 -21.18 8.26 2.40
C VAL A 322 -22.57 8.90 2.52
N MET A 323 -22.64 10.14 3.02
CA MET A 323 -23.88 10.93 3.08
C MET A 323 -25.03 10.26 3.85
N HIS A 324 -24.69 9.63 4.98
CA HIS A 324 -25.61 8.87 5.83
C HIS A 324 -26.26 7.68 5.11
N GLY A 325 -25.51 7.00 4.24
CA GLY A 325 -25.96 5.74 3.64
C GLY A 325 -26.58 5.89 2.25
N ARG A 326 -26.60 7.11 1.70
CA ARG A 326 -27.37 7.45 0.50
C ARG A 326 -26.56 7.54 -0.78
N HIS A 327 -25.23 7.44 -0.68
CA HIS A 327 -24.35 7.64 -1.83
C HIS A 327 -23.09 6.78 -1.72
N PHE A 328 -22.59 6.32 -2.86
CA PHE A 328 -21.40 5.47 -2.94
C PHE A 328 -20.36 6.10 -3.87
N VAL A 329 -19.11 6.10 -3.42
CA VAL A 329 -17.96 6.69 -4.13
C VAL A 329 -16.78 5.74 -4.13
N LEU A 330 -15.95 5.75 -5.17
CA LEU A 330 -14.75 4.91 -5.22
C LEU A 330 -13.58 5.61 -4.52
N ALA A 331 -12.96 4.98 -3.52
CA ALA A 331 -11.71 5.45 -2.95
C ALA A 331 -10.57 5.31 -3.97
N THR A 332 -9.79 6.37 -4.13
CA THR A 332 -8.69 6.44 -5.10
C THR A 332 -7.34 6.73 -4.45
N GLY A 333 -7.31 7.14 -3.18
CA GLY A 333 -6.05 7.50 -2.53
C GLY A 333 -6.18 8.09 -1.13
N TRP A 334 -5.05 8.57 -0.62
CA TRP A 334 -4.94 9.22 0.69
C TRP A 334 -3.84 10.28 0.72
N LEU A 335 -3.87 11.12 1.76
CA LEU A 335 -2.78 12.02 2.14
C LEU A 335 -1.85 11.32 3.14
N TYR A 336 -0.54 11.41 2.98
CA TYR A 336 0.39 10.69 3.87
C TYR A 336 0.41 11.23 5.30
N ASN A 337 0.28 12.55 5.45
CA ASN A 337 0.34 13.23 6.74
C ASN A 337 -1.03 13.41 7.42
N SER A 338 -2.05 12.68 6.95
CA SER A 338 -3.38 12.75 7.54
C SER A 338 -4.07 11.40 7.46
N SER A 339 -4.90 11.06 8.44
CA SER A 339 -5.82 9.92 8.40
C SER A 339 -7.14 10.27 7.67
N ASP A 340 -7.40 11.56 7.46
CA ASP A 340 -8.63 12.13 6.91
C ASP A 340 -8.26 13.33 6.01
N PRO A 341 -8.75 13.44 4.76
CA PRO A 341 -9.85 12.68 4.17
C PRO A 341 -9.40 11.47 3.33
N ILE A 342 -10.39 10.67 2.90
CA ILE A 342 -10.24 9.67 1.85
C ILE A 342 -10.37 10.39 0.51
N LEU A 343 -9.41 10.22 -0.41
CA LEU A 343 -9.52 10.75 -1.78
C LEU A 343 -10.41 9.83 -2.60
N VAL A 344 -11.31 10.40 -3.41
CA VAL A 344 -12.35 9.64 -4.11
C VAL A 344 -12.56 10.07 -5.56
N ASN A 345 -13.11 9.15 -6.35
CA ASN A 345 -13.87 9.45 -7.56
C ASN A 345 -15.37 9.38 -7.22
N ASP A 346 -16.05 10.51 -7.33
CA ASP A 346 -17.47 10.61 -7.02
C ASP A 346 -18.35 10.58 -8.31
N PRO A 347 -19.18 9.54 -8.51
CA PRO A 347 -20.01 9.44 -9.70
C PRO A 347 -21.18 10.43 -9.73
N GLY A 348 -21.62 10.94 -8.57
CA GLY A 348 -22.75 11.86 -8.42
C GLY A 348 -22.32 13.34 -8.42
N PHE A 349 -21.24 13.68 -7.72
CA PHE A 349 -20.83 15.07 -7.46
C PHE A 349 -19.40 15.39 -7.90
N ASN A 350 -18.97 16.65 -7.84
CA ASN A 350 -17.57 17.05 -8.13
C ASN A 350 -16.68 16.98 -6.88
N THR A 351 -17.11 16.22 -5.87
CA THR A 351 -16.37 15.99 -4.62
C THR A 351 -15.17 15.08 -4.91
N THR A 352 -13.99 15.49 -4.42
CA THR A 352 -12.75 14.73 -4.61
C THR A 352 -12.24 14.07 -3.32
N ALA A 353 -12.89 14.35 -2.19
CA ALA A 353 -12.53 13.76 -0.91
C ALA A 353 -13.72 13.78 0.07
N TYR A 354 -13.79 12.78 0.94
CA TYR A 354 -14.76 12.69 2.03
C TYR A 354 -14.06 12.41 3.35
N SER A 355 -14.59 12.94 4.45
CA SER A 355 -14.07 12.68 5.78
C SER A 355 -14.30 11.22 6.15
N HIS A 356 -13.22 10.51 6.49
CA HIS A 356 -13.34 9.15 7.03
C HIS A 356 -14.15 9.18 8.33
N ALA A 357 -13.85 10.13 9.23
CA ALA A 357 -14.47 10.15 10.55
C ALA A 357 -15.94 10.62 10.53
N ASN A 358 -16.30 11.53 9.62
CA ASN A 358 -17.60 12.19 9.65
C ASN A 358 -18.56 11.77 8.53
N ASP A 359 -18.05 11.37 7.37
CA ASP A 359 -18.90 11.11 6.19
C ASP A 359 -19.06 9.61 5.88
N ALA A 360 -18.02 8.80 6.12
CA ALA A 360 -18.07 7.37 5.84
C ALA A 360 -18.95 6.62 6.84
N VAL A 361 -19.83 5.76 6.32
CA VAL A 361 -20.76 4.95 7.13
C VAL A 361 -20.76 3.47 6.76
N GLY A 362 -19.91 3.05 5.82
CA GLY A 362 -19.81 1.67 5.35
C GLY A 362 -18.91 1.54 4.15
N TYR A 363 -18.60 0.31 3.77
CA TYR A 363 -17.71 -0.01 2.65
C TYR A 363 -18.23 -1.20 1.84
N ARG A 364 -17.80 -1.23 0.57
CA ARG A 364 -17.80 -2.42 -0.28
C ARG A 364 -16.39 -2.66 -0.76
N ILE A 365 -15.85 -3.85 -0.49
CA ILE A 365 -14.52 -4.25 -0.93
C ILE A 365 -14.66 -5.24 -2.07
N PHE A 366 -13.91 -5.00 -3.14
CA PHE A 366 -13.90 -5.86 -4.32
C PHE A 366 -12.48 -6.31 -4.63
N ASP A 367 -12.35 -7.60 -4.88
CA ASP A 367 -11.10 -8.21 -5.30
C ASP A 367 -11.07 -8.31 -6.82
N PHE A 368 -9.90 -8.14 -7.42
CA PHE A 368 -9.68 -8.43 -8.83
C PHE A 368 -8.42 -9.27 -8.90
N ALA A 369 -8.53 -10.53 -9.31
CA ALA A 369 -7.33 -11.33 -9.44
C ALA A 369 -6.35 -10.71 -10.43
N ASP A 370 -5.08 -10.98 -10.13
CA ASP A 370 -3.90 -10.83 -10.98
C ASP A 370 -2.94 -9.67 -10.74
N HIS A 371 -3.08 -8.89 -9.66
CA HIS A 371 -2.15 -7.79 -9.38
C HIS A 371 -1.60 -7.75 -7.94
N TRP A 372 -1.25 -8.90 -7.34
CA TRP A 372 -0.05 -8.88 -6.48
C TRP A 372 1.13 -8.53 -7.41
N PRO A 373 2.05 -7.61 -7.05
CA PRO A 373 3.02 -7.08 -8.00
C PRO A 373 3.75 -8.25 -8.66
N ARG A 374 3.51 -8.41 -9.97
CA ARG A 374 4.31 -9.32 -10.78
C ARG A 374 5.66 -8.64 -10.96
N ASN A 375 6.61 -9.11 -10.15
CA ASN A 375 8.07 -9.04 -10.28
C ASN A 375 8.72 -7.65 -10.29
#